data_AF-A0A6G3C7W0-F1
#
_entry.id   AF-A0A6G3C7W0-F1
#
_cell.length_a   1.000
_cell.length_b   1.000
_cell.length_c   1.000
_cell.angle_alpha   90.00
_cell.angle_beta   90.00
_cell.angle_gamma   90.00
#
_symmetry.space_group_name_H-M   'P 1'
#
loop_
_entity.id
_entity.type
_entity.pdbx_description
1 polymer ?
#
loop_
_entity_poly.entity_id
_entity_poly.type
_entity_poly.pdbx_seq_one_letter_code
_entity_poly.pdbx_strand_id
1 'polypeptide(L)'
;MTTPHPEEASLPPHRPLSEWIVGVRAAPPGRPAVLGRINDGDERTDARTMPRFRAQPWTRTSLVVERAGEHCRALALRASDGTEVVELDDFGVPIAVSETGAELITQLEEDWAEPAADPRTVARLRDEDLALRYFLLHRLARETDAPPALFHCLPWEHVDAAARSATALLHADTGTPPASPAPPPDGELRHWFTPAASSLAGPLQVLEAGLRTERSGAWFGREAANLLSGLLAVETQRLPSATRDALAGLADAFAEVDRALYRAARLAAARLTGIRPVPSMRRLLDSDFVLRASSGERRSGRSEFLEEWPVAVVLTMTGNRLLEVEMEIEDHPAPPRRRAVDGPLFQPVTVRPALHAGTPSAGQGTRYWILLHPSAGALHGFIAVPAPDHTFEVDLEAPPMPLRFVDRVSPEDLEASLHANEHITLSEWHHMIDDLAPRHPAHAALAAYTSRHG
;
A
#
# COMPACT_ATOMS: atom_id res chain seq x y z
N MET A 1 -46.39 5.29 6.90
CA MET A 1 -46.04 4.10 6.11
C MET A 1 -44.73 4.40 5.42
N THR A 2 -43.63 4.11 6.11
CA THR A 2 -42.27 4.19 5.59
C THR A 2 -42.05 2.98 4.70
N THR A 3 -41.83 3.23 3.41
CA THR A 3 -41.29 2.24 2.47
C THR A 3 -39.97 1.72 3.02
N PRO A 4 -39.79 0.39 3.17
CA PRO A 4 -38.49 -0.14 3.55
C PRO A 4 -37.46 0.24 2.48
N HIS A 5 -36.27 0.65 2.93
CA HIS A 5 -35.07 0.70 2.10
C HIS A 5 -34.90 -0.67 1.43
N PRO A 6 -34.46 -0.74 0.16
CA PRO A 6 -34.13 -2.02 -0.44
C PRO A 6 -33.04 -2.65 0.42
N GLU A 7 -33.41 -3.70 1.14
CA GLU A 7 -32.48 -4.62 1.76
C GLU A 7 -31.37 -4.94 0.75
N GLU A 8 -30.14 -4.99 1.25
CA GLU A 8 -28.97 -5.51 0.57
C GLU A 8 -29.32 -6.88 -0.03
N ALA A 9 -29.80 -6.88 -1.27
CA ALA A 9 -29.98 -8.11 -2.01
C ALA A 9 -28.59 -8.73 -2.11
N SER A 10 -28.38 -9.85 -1.41
CA SER A 10 -27.14 -10.62 -1.45
C SER A 10 -26.79 -10.82 -2.92
N LEU A 11 -25.67 -10.24 -3.35
CA LEU A 11 -25.25 -10.33 -4.74
C LEU A 11 -25.10 -11.82 -5.09
N PRO A 12 -25.53 -12.25 -6.29
CA PRO A 12 -25.43 -13.65 -6.66
C PRO A 12 -23.96 -14.11 -6.60
N PRO A 13 -23.69 -15.33 -6.09
CA PRO A 13 -22.33 -15.80 -5.85
C PRO A 13 -21.52 -15.87 -7.15
N HIS A 14 -22.14 -16.38 -8.21
CA HIS A 14 -21.54 -16.51 -9.54
C HIS A 14 -21.73 -15.25 -10.39
N ARG A 15 -20.63 -14.54 -10.59
CA ARG A 15 -20.52 -13.34 -11.42
C ARG A 15 -19.07 -13.19 -11.88
N PRO A 16 -18.76 -12.38 -12.90
CA PRO A 16 -17.39 -12.27 -13.40
C PRO A 16 -16.36 -12.04 -12.27
N LEU A 17 -15.22 -12.73 -12.33
CA LEU A 17 -14.07 -12.42 -11.48
C LEU A 17 -13.32 -11.20 -12.04
N SER A 18 -13.19 -11.17 -13.36
CA SER A 18 -12.56 -10.08 -14.12
C SER A 18 -13.55 -8.96 -14.48
N GLU A 19 -12.99 -7.77 -14.67
CA GLU A 19 -13.67 -6.59 -15.23
C GLU A 19 -13.97 -6.76 -16.74
N TRP A 20 -13.32 -7.73 -17.38
CA TRP A 20 -13.31 -7.93 -18.82
C TRP A 20 -13.91 -9.28 -19.19
N ILE A 21 -14.93 -9.25 -20.06
CA ILE A 21 -15.55 -10.45 -20.61
C ILE A 21 -15.82 -10.30 -22.11
N VAL A 22 -16.03 -11.41 -22.78
CA VAL A 22 -16.51 -11.46 -24.18
C VAL A 22 -17.64 -12.46 -24.31
N GLY A 23 -18.70 -12.07 -25.03
CA GLY A 23 -19.75 -13.00 -25.42
C GLY A 23 -19.23 -14.05 -26.40
N VAL A 24 -19.72 -15.28 -26.27
CA VAL A 24 -19.34 -16.38 -27.14
C VAL A 24 -20.43 -16.64 -28.17
N ARG A 25 -20.02 -16.76 -29.45
CA ARG A 25 -20.91 -17.20 -30.53
C ARG A 25 -20.62 -18.65 -30.87
N ALA A 26 -21.69 -19.44 -30.99
CA ALA A 26 -21.61 -20.83 -31.39
C ALA A 26 -20.86 -20.96 -32.72
N ALA A 27 -19.82 -21.79 -32.73
CA ALA A 27 -19.09 -22.18 -33.92
C ALA A 27 -19.60 -23.55 -34.43
N PRO A 28 -19.40 -23.89 -35.72
CA PRO A 28 -19.69 -25.22 -36.23
C PRO A 28 -18.94 -26.31 -35.46
N PRO A 29 -19.46 -27.55 -35.39
CA PRO A 29 -18.78 -28.66 -34.72
C PRO A 29 -17.33 -28.83 -35.21
N GLY A 30 -16.39 -28.90 -34.27
CA GLY A 30 -14.96 -29.04 -34.58
C GLY A 30 -14.20 -27.73 -34.83
N ARG A 31 -14.84 -26.56 -34.66
CA ARG A 31 -14.17 -25.26 -34.68
C ARG A 31 -14.21 -24.59 -33.29
N PRO A 32 -13.17 -23.82 -32.91
CA PRO A 32 -13.16 -23.08 -31.66
C PRO A 32 -14.27 -22.03 -31.65
N ALA A 33 -14.74 -21.69 -30.46
CA ALA A 33 -15.80 -20.70 -30.30
C ALA A 33 -15.33 -19.31 -30.76
N VAL A 34 -16.23 -18.53 -31.37
CA VAL A 34 -15.90 -17.18 -31.86
C VAL A 34 -16.16 -16.17 -30.75
N LEU A 35 -15.09 -15.49 -30.32
CA LEU A 35 -15.16 -14.45 -29.30
C LEU A 35 -15.73 -13.15 -29.86
N GLY A 36 -16.64 -12.53 -29.12
CA GLY A 36 -17.26 -11.26 -29.44
C GLY A 36 -16.41 -10.04 -29.08
N ARG A 37 -17.07 -8.90 -28.91
CA ARG A 37 -16.42 -7.66 -28.44
C ARG A 37 -16.30 -7.67 -26.92
N ILE A 38 -15.23 -7.06 -26.41
CA ILE A 38 -15.02 -6.88 -24.96
C ILE A 38 -16.19 -6.09 -24.40
N ASN A 39 -16.80 -6.61 -23.34
CA ASN A 39 -17.90 -5.98 -22.61
C ASN A 39 -19.04 -5.54 -23.55
N ASP A 40 -19.31 -6.36 -24.56
CA ASP A 40 -20.30 -6.13 -25.62
C ASP A 40 -20.07 -4.84 -26.44
N GLY A 41 -18.84 -4.31 -26.42
CA GLY A 41 -18.42 -3.09 -27.10
C GLY A 41 -18.26 -1.87 -26.20
N ASP A 42 -18.49 -2.00 -24.89
CA ASP A 42 -18.23 -0.94 -23.91
C ASP A 42 -17.02 -1.29 -23.02
N GLU A 43 -15.84 -1.07 -23.58
CA GLU A 43 -14.53 -1.34 -22.95
C GLU A 43 -14.25 -0.49 -21.70
N ARG A 44 -15.14 0.44 -21.32
CA ARG A 44 -15.00 1.25 -20.09
C ARG A 44 -15.85 0.73 -18.93
N THR A 45 -16.78 -0.18 -19.20
CA THR A 45 -17.69 -0.69 -18.18
C THR A 45 -17.09 -1.90 -17.49
N ASP A 46 -17.10 -1.93 -16.15
CA ASP A 46 -16.72 -3.11 -15.36
C ASP A 46 -17.78 -4.22 -15.49
N ALA A 47 -17.41 -5.35 -16.09
CA ALA A 47 -18.28 -6.50 -16.29
C ALA A 47 -18.94 -7.01 -15.00
N ARG A 48 -18.26 -6.91 -13.86
CA ARG A 48 -18.75 -7.38 -12.53
C ARG A 48 -19.96 -6.58 -12.05
N THR A 49 -20.12 -5.37 -12.58
CA THR A 49 -21.21 -4.45 -12.23
C THR A 49 -22.38 -4.50 -13.21
N MET A 50 -22.24 -5.20 -14.34
CA MET A 50 -23.26 -5.24 -15.38
C MET A 50 -24.58 -5.86 -14.88
N PRO A 51 -25.75 -5.24 -15.19
CA PRO A 51 -27.04 -5.72 -14.71
C PRO A 51 -27.36 -7.17 -15.06
N ARG A 52 -26.88 -7.70 -16.19
CA ARG A 52 -27.17 -9.07 -16.63
C ARG A 52 -26.66 -10.16 -15.66
N PHE A 53 -25.62 -9.86 -14.89
CA PHE A 53 -25.09 -10.79 -13.88
C PHE A 53 -25.88 -10.74 -12.57
N ARG A 54 -26.82 -9.81 -12.45
CA ARG A 54 -27.77 -9.71 -11.32
C ARG A 54 -29.18 -10.14 -11.70
N ALA A 55 -29.53 -10.02 -12.98
CA ALA A 55 -30.89 -10.27 -13.48
C ALA A 55 -31.26 -11.76 -13.57
N GLN A 56 -30.28 -12.64 -13.76
CA GLN A 56 -30.50 -14.08 -13.90
C GLN A 56 -29.33 -14.88 -13.30
N PRO A 57 -29.54 -16.14 -12.90
CA PRO A 57 -28.48 -16.98 -12.36
C PRO A 57 -27.47 -17.34 -13.46
N TRP A 58 -26.20 -17.25 -13.12
CA TRP A 58 -25.08 -17.72 -13.92
C TRP A 58 -24.40 -18.90 -13.23
N THR A 59 -23.77 -19.76 -14.01
CA THR A 59 -23.02 -20.91 -13.52
C THR A 59 -21.62 -20.91 -14.10
N ARG A 60 -20.65 -21.34 -13.31
CA ARG A 60 -19.26 -21.50 -13.75
C ARG A 60 -19.14 -22.66 -14.73
N THR A 61 -18.39 -22.43 -15.80
CA THR A 61 -18.06 -23.44 -16.80
C THR A 61 -16.68 -23.16 -17.39
N SER A 62 -16.28 -23.98 -18.36
CA SER A 62 -15.09 -23.72 -19.17
C SER A 62 -15.40 -23.94 -20.64
N LEU A 63 -14.71 -23.20 -21.51
CA LEU A 63 -14.86 -23.28 -22.96
C LEU A 63 -13.50 -23.40 -23.64
N VAL A 64 -13.43 -24.16 -24.72
CA VAL A 64 -12.22 -24.23 -25.55
C VAL A 64 -12.24 -23.06 -26.54
N VAL A 65 -11.26 -22.18 -26.41
CA VAL A 65 -11.11 -20.95 -27.20
C VAL A 65 -9.71 -20.85 -27.78
N GLU A 66 -9.54 -19.99 -28.78
CA GLU A 66 -8.22 -19.68 -29.32
C GLU A 66 -7.53 -18.58 -28.49
N ARG A 67 -6.28 -18.82 -28.08
CA ARG A 67 -5.39 -17.93 -27.34
C ARG A 67 -4.05 -17.89 -28.08
N ALA A 68 -3.72 -16.76 -28.70
CA ALA A 68 -2.46 -16.56 -29.43
C ALA A 68 -2.15 -17.66 -30.48
N GLY A 69 -3.17 -18.18 -31.16
CA GLY A 69 -3.02 -19.25 -32.16
C GLY A 69 -3.05 -20.68 -31.61
N GLU A 70 -3.18 -20.85 -30.30
CA GLU A 70 -3.31 -22.16 -29.64
C GLU A 70 -4.69 -22.31 -28.99
N HIS A 71 -5.18 -23.54 -28.85
CA HIS A 71 -6.42 -23.78 -28.10
C HIS A 71 -6.14 -23.84 -26.60
N CYS A 72 -6.85 -23.04 -25.82
CA CYS A 72 -6.86 -23.14 -24.37
C CYS A 72 -8.28 -23.37 -23.85
N ARG A 73 -8.36 -23.96 -22.65
CA ARG A 73 -9.60 -24.02 -21.88
C ARG A 73 -9.68 -22.74 -21.05
N ALA A 74 -10.67 -21.91 -21.31
CA ALA A 74 -10.86 -20.61 -20.66
C ALA A 74 -11.99 -20.63 -19.63
N LEU A 75 -11.85 -19.83 -18.58
CA LEU A 75 -12.89 -19.58 -17.59
C LEU A 75 -14.10 -18.93 -18.26
N ALA A 76 -15.28 -19.48 -18.00
CA ALA A 76 -16.50 -18.98 -18.59
C ALA A 76 -17.67 -18.99 -17.59
N LEU A 77 -18.70 -18.21 -17.91
CA LEU A 77 -19.99 -18.22 -17.24
C LEU A 77 -21.06 -18.59 -18.26
N ARG A 78 -22.01 -19.43 -17.85
CA ARG A 78 -23.18 -19.84 -18.63
C ARG A 78 -24.47 -19.48 -17.89
N ALA A 79 -25.37 -18.80 -18.59
CA ALA A 79 -26.71 -18.51 -18.11
C ALA A 79 -27.70 -19.63 -18.45
N SER A 80 -28.86 -19.63 -17.78
CA SER A 80 -29.94 -20.62 -18.00
C SER A 80 -30.52 -20.62 -19.41
N ASP A 81 -30.42 -19.50 -20.13
CA ASP A 81 -30.85 -19.37 -21.53
C ASP A 81 -29.81 -19.88 -22.55
N GLY A 82 -28.67 -20.39 -22.08
CA GLY A 82 -27.57 -20.89 -22.91
C GLY A 82 -26.58 -19.82 -23.34
N THR A 83 -26.75 -18.56 -22.92
CA THR A 83 -25.76 -17.50 -23.17
C THR A 83 -24.46 -17.82 -22.46
N GLU A 84 -23.34 -17.66 -23.15
CA GLU A 84 -22.00 -17.90 -22.62
C GLU A 84 -21.12 -16.68 -22.76
N VAL A 85 -20.32 -16.42 -21.73
CA VAL A 85 -19.27 -15.39 -21.74
C VAL A 85 -17.96 -16.00 -21.26
N VAL A 86 -16.85 -15.56 -21.84
CA VAL A 86 -15.49 -15.91 -21.42
C VAL A 86 -14.86 -14.72 -20.71
N GLU A 87 -14.16 -14.98 -19.62
CA GLU A 87 -13.43 -13.94 -18.87
C GLU A 87 -12.03 -13.71 -19.44
N LEU A 88 -11.62 -12.45 -19.44
CA LEU A 88 -10.34 -12.00 -19.99
C LEU A 88 -9.45 -11.40 -18.89
N ASP A 89 -8.14 -11.47 -19.05
CA ASP A 89 -7.19 -10.76 -18.21
C ASP A 89 -7.04 -9.28 -18.59
N ASP A 90 -6.16 -8.56 -17.89
CA ASP A 90 -5.89 -7.13 -18.11
C ASP A 90 -5.31 -6.82 -19.50
N PHE A 91 -4.90 -7.85 -20.26
CA PHE A 91 -4.40 -7.73 -21.63
C PHE A 91 -5.44 -8.16 -22.67
N GLY A 92 -6.68 -8.43 -22.25
CA GLY A 92 -7.75 -8.91 -23.12
C GLY A 92 -7.57 -10.35 -23.56
N VAL A 93 -6.77 -11.14 -22.86
CA VAL A 93 -6.48 -12.54 -23.18
C VAL A 93 -7.39 -13.46 -22.34
N PRO A 94 -7.98 -14.53 -22.91
CA PRO A 94 -8.80 -15.47 -22.14
C PRO A 94 -8.06 -16.05 -20.94
N ILE A 95 -8.69 -15.98 -19.76
CA ILE A 95 -8.14 -16.53 -18.51
C ILE A 95 -8.20 -18.05 -18.61
N ALA A 96 -7.03 -18.70 -18.64
CA ALA A 96 -6.95 -20.15 -18.74
C ALA A 96 -7.33 -20.84 -17.41
N VAL A 97 -7.89 -22.04 -17.51
CA VAL A 97 -8.23 -22.90 -16.37
C VAL A 97 -7.88 -24.35 -16.67
N SER A 98 -7.53 -25.11 -15.64
CA SER A 98 -7.36 -26.56 -15.76
C SER A 98 -8.67 -27.28 -16.07
N GLU A 99 -8.62 -28.59 -16.31
CA GLU A 99 -9.81 -29.42 -16.53
C GLU A 99 -10.82 -29.35 -15.36
N THR A 100 -10.31 -29.23 -14.13
CA THR A 100 -11.13 -29.13 -12.90
C THR A 100 -11.19 -27.72 -12.32
N GLY A 101 -10.58 -26.74 -13.00
CA GLY A 101 -10.44 -25.38 -12.48
C GLY A 101 -11.79 -24.67 -12.35
N ALA A 102 -12.68 -24.80 -13.33
CA ALA A 102 -14.02 -24.20 -13.24
C ALA A 102 -14.83 -24.75 -12.05
N GLU A 103 -14.74 -26.06 -11.78
CA GLU A 103 -15.40 -26.70 -10.64
C GLU A 103 -14.84 -26.22 -9.30
N LEU A 104 -13.51 -26.03 -9.22
CA LEU A 104 -12.87 -25.43 -8.05
C LEU A 104 -13.39 -24.01 -7.77
N ILE A 105 -13.52 -23.19 -8.82
CA ILE A 105 -14.08 -21.84 -8.66
C ILE A 105 -15.55 -21.89 -8.27
N THR A 106 -16.34 -22.81 -8.83
CA THR A 106 -17.73 -23.03 -8.40
C THR A 106 -17.81 -23.27 -6.90
N GLN A 107 -17.01 -24.21 -6.38
CA GLN A 107 -16.99 -24.58 -4.96
C GLN A 107 -16.64 -23.39 -4.07
N LEU A 108 -15.63 -22.58 -4.46
CA LEU A 108 -15.24 -21.39 -3.71
C LEU A 108 -16.31 -20.29 -3.74
N GLU A 109 -17.05 -20.15 -4.84
CA GLU A 109 -18.16 -19.19 -4.94
C GLU A 109 -19.43 -19.65 -4.23
N GLU A 110 -19.67 -20.96 -4.11
CA GLU A 110 -20.78 -21.52 -3.31
C GLU A 110 -20.63 -21.15 -1.83
N ASP A 111 -19.39 -21.19 -1.32
CA ASP A 111 -19.05 -20.82 0.06
C ASP A 111 -18.39 -19.42 0.14
N TRP A 112 -18.77 -18.47 -0.72
CA TRP A 112 -18.05 -17.19 -0.90
C TRP A 112 -17.80 -16.40 0.39
N ALA A 113 -18.72 -16.46 1.36
CA ALA A 113 -18.57 -15.77 2.65
C ALA A 113 -17.46 -16.37 3.52
N GLU A 114 -17.24 -17.69 3.44
CA GLU A 114 -16.27 -18.45 4.23
C GLU A 114 -15.61 -19.53 3.34
N PRO A 115 -14.85 -19.15 2.30
CA PRO A 115 -14.37 -20.11 1.31
C PRO A 115 -13.34 -21.05 1.92
N ALA A 116 -13.37 -22.32 1.50
CA ALA A 116 -12.43 -23.33 1.99
C ALA A 116 -10.96 -22.94 1.70
N ALA A 117 -10.13 -22.93 2.75
CA ALA A 117 -8.71 -22.54 2.67
C ALA A 117 -7.77 -23.65 3.14
N ASP A 118 -8.21 -24.91 3.06
CA ASP A 118 -7.40 -26.06 3.44
C ASP A 118 -6.22 -26.27 2.47
N PRO A 119 -5.15 -26.97 2.88
CA PRO A 119 -3.95 -27.14 2.07
C PRO A 119 -4.18 -27.76 0.68
N ARG A 120 -5.22 -28.60 0.49
CA ARG A 120 -5.51 -29.20 -0.82
C ARG A 120 -6.13 -28.16 -1.75
N THR A 121 -7.04 -27.35 -1.24
CA THR A 121 -7.65 -26.24 -2.01
C THR A 121 -6.61 -25.22 -2.43
N VAL A 122 -5.71 -24.82 -1.52
CA VAL A 122 -4.61 -23.89 -1.82
C VAL A 122 -3.64 -24.48 -2.85
N ALA A 123 -3.31 -25.78 -2.76
CA ALA A 123 -2.47 -26.45 -3.73
C ALA A 123 -3.10 -26.49 -5.13
N ARG A 124 -4.40 -26.84 -5.23
CA ARG A 124 -5.13 -26.80 -6.50
C ARG A 124 -5.15 -25.40 -7.11
N LEU A 125 -5.42 -24.36 -6.30
CA LEU A 125 -5.38 -22.98 -6.77
C LEU A 125 -3.98 -22.57 -7.27
N ARG A 126 -2.91 -23.03 -6.61
CA ARG A 126 -1.54 -22.73 -7.01
C ARG A 126 -1.21 -23.27 -8.41
N ASP A 127 -1.80 -24.40 -8.78
CA ASP A 127 -1.61 -25.05 -10.08
C ASP A 127 -2.42 -24.39 -11.22
N GLU A 128 -3.34 -23.46 -10.90
CA GLU A 128 -4.11 -22.70 -11.89
C GLU A 128 -3.33 -21.50 -12.46
N ASP A 129 -3.84 -20.95 -13.57
CA ASP A 129 -3.27 -19.75 -14.20
C ASP A 129 -3.18 -18.58 -13.20
N LEU A 130 -2.11 -17.79 -13.30
CA LEU A 130 -1.86 -16.69 -12.38
C LEU A 130 -2.93 -15.59 -12.48
N ALA A 131 -3.47 -15.34 -13.67
CA ALA A 131 -4.55 -14.39 -13.85
C ALA A 131 -5.80 -14.85 -13.09
N LEU A 132 -6.14 -16.16 -13.14
CA LEU A 132 -7.26 -16.71 -12.40
C LEU A 132 -7.10 -16.47 -10.89
N ARG A 133 -5.93 -16.84 -10.34
CA ARG A 133 -5.61 -16.63 -8.92
C ARG A 133 -5.76 -15.18 -8.53
N TYR A 134 -5.23 -14.26 -9.34
CA TYR A 134 -5.30 -12.83 -9.08
C TYR A 134 -6.74 -12.30 -9.04
N PHE A 135 -7.54 -12.53 -10.08
CA PHE A 135 -8.91 -11.99 -10.13
C PHE A 135 -9.80 -12.58 -9.04
N LEU A 136 -9.64 -13.88 -8.75
CA LEU A 136 -10.33 -14.54 -7.64
C LEU A 136 -10.00 -13.87 -6.31
N LEU A 137 -8.72 -13.80 -5.94
CA LEU A 137 -8.28 -13.23 -4.66
C LEU A 137 -8.58 -11.73 -4.57
N HIS A 138 -8.49 -10.99 -5.69
CA HIS A 138 -8.80 -9.57 -5.73
C HIS A 138 -10.27 -9.31 -5.41
N ARG A 139 -11.18 -10.08 -6.04
CA ARG A 139 -12.60 -9.98 -5.76
C ARG A 139 -12.91 -10.42 -4.33
N LEU A 140 -12.33 -11.53 -3.89
CA LEU A 140 -12.54 -12.07 -2.54
C LEU A 140 -12.10 -11.08 -1.46
N ALA A 141 -10.92 -10.47 -1.60
CA ALA A 141 -10.39 -9.46 -0.68
C ALA A 141 -11.22 -8.16 -0.64
N ARG A 142 -11.94 -7.84 -1.71
CA ARG A 142 -12.82 -6.66 -1.79
C ARG A 142 -14.20 -6.89 -1.21
N GLU A 143 -14.68 -8.13 -1.29
CA GLU A 143 -16.07 -8.47 -0.96
C GLU A 143 -16.21 -9.14 0.40
N THR A 144 -15.14 -9.70 0.96
CA THR A 144 -15.19 -10.58 2.14
C THR A 144 -13.94 -10.46 3.01
N ASP A 145 -13.99 -11.01 4.22
CA ASP A 145 -12.81 -11.22 5.07
C ASP A 145 -12.14 -12.55 4.71
N ALA A 146 -11.47 -12.55 3.56
CA ALA A 146 -10.90 -13.74 2.93
C ALA A 146 -9.89 -14.47 3.84
N PRO A 147 -9.99 -15.81 4.02
CA PRO A 147 -9.02 -16.58 4.77
C PRO A 147 -7.58 -16.34 4.29
N PRO A 148 -6.63 -15.96 5.18
CA PRO A 148 -5.29 -15.56 4.76
C PRO A 148 -4.49 -16.64 4.00
N ALA A 149 -4.76 -17.92 4.28
CA ALA A 149 -4.09 -19.05 3.63
C ALA A 149 -4.35 -19.13 2.11
N LEU A 150 -5.48 -18.60 1.62
CA LEU A 150 -5.78 -18.59 0.18
C LEU A 150 -4.77 -17.75 -0.61
N PHE A 151 -4.24 -16.68 -0.01
CA PHE A 151 -3.24 -15.82 -0.65
C PHE A 151 -1.88 -16.50 -0.81
N HIS A 152 -1.64 -17.64 -0.14
CA HIS A 152 -0.39 -18.41 -0.24
C HIS A 152 -0.29 -19.22 -1.55
N CYS A 153 -1.29 -19.15 -2.44
CA CYS A 153 -1.25 -19.70 -3.79
C CYS A 153 -0.56 -18.77 -4.82
N LEU A 154 -0.30 -17.51 -4.44
CA LEU A 154 0.48 -16.56 -5.23
C LEU A 154 1.96 -17.00 -5.30
N PRO A 155 2.72 -16.59 -6.34
CA PRO A 155 4.08 -17.05 -6.57
C PRO A 155 5.09 -16.25 -5.72
N TRP A 156 4.99 -16.43 -4.40
CA TRP A 156 5.77 -15.69 -3.39
C TRP A 156 7.27 -15.88 -3.49
N GLU A 157 7.73 -16.98 -4.08
CA GLU A 157 9.14 -17.26 -4.35
C GLU A 157 9.84 -16.13 -5.12
N HIS A 158 9.12 -15.41 -6.00
CA HIS A 158 9.65 -14.26 -6.72
C HIS A 158 9.89 -13.06 -5.79
N VAL A 159 8.97 -12.82 -4.84
CA VAL A 159 9.12 -11.76 -3.83
C VAL A 159 10.28 -12.10 -2.90
N ASP A 160 10.37 -13.35 -2.45
CA ASP A 160 11.44 -13.84 -1.60
C ASP A 160 12.82 -13.66 -2.27
N ALA A 161 12.91 -14.02 -3.56
CA ALA A 161 14.13 -13.87 -4.35
C ALA A 161 14.53 -12.40 -4.52
N ALA A 162 13.58 -11.53 -4.87
CA ALA A 162 13.82 -10.10 -5.02
C ALA A 162 14.23 -9.43 -3.70
N ALA A 163 13.58 -9.76 -2.59
CA ALA A 163 13.91 -9.23 -1.27
C ALA A 163 15.31 -9.64 -0.81
N ARG A 164 15.68 -10.92 -0.98
CA ARG A 164 17.03 -11.40 -0.69
C ARG A 164 18.09 -10.77 -1.60
N SER A 165 17.78 -10.61 -2.88
CA SER A 165 18.65 -9.92 -3.84
C SER A 165 18.91 -8.47 -3.44
N ALA A 166 17.84 -7.69 -3.20
CA ALA A 166 17.95 -6.30 -2.76
C ALA A 166 18.74 -6.16 -1.46
N THR A 167 18.50 -7.06 -0.48
CA THR A 167 19.26 -7.11 0.78
C THR A 167 20.76 -7.30 0.51
N ALA A 168 21.13 -8.29 -0.31
CA ALA A 168 22.54 -8.54 -0.66
C ALA A 168 23.17 -7.34 -1.39
N LEU A 169 22.44 -6.68 -2.28
CA LEU A 169 22.90 -5.48 -3.00
C LEU A 169 23.08 -4.25 -2.10
N LEU A 170 22.29 -4.13 -1.04
CA LEU A 170 22.44 -3.08 -0.03
C LEU A 170 23.72 -3.25 0.79
N HIS A 171 24.04 -4.49 1.16
CA HIS A 171 25.25 -4.80 1.92
C HIS A 171 26.52 -4.87 1.05
N ALA A 172 26.40 -4.99 -0.27
CA ALA A 172 27.55 -5.01 -1.16
C ALA A 172 28.35 -3.69 -1.06
N ASP A 173 29.66 -3.80 -0.82
CA ASP A 173 30.57 -2.66 -0.77
C ASP A 173 30.57 -1.91 -2.10
N THR A 174 30.28 -0.60 -2.06
CA THR A 174 30.25 0.30 -3.23
C THR A 174 31.59 0.42 -3.99
N GLY A 175 32.66 -0.17 -3.45
CA GLY A 175 34.02 -0.20 -4.01
C GLY A 175 34.44 -1.52 -4.67
N THR A 176 33.68 -2.60 -4.49
CA THR A 176 34.02 -3.90 -5.10
C THR A 176 32.88 -4.30 -6.03
N PRO A 177 33.10 -4.45 -7.35
CA PRO A 177 32.05 -4.95 -8.23
C PRO A 177 31.58 -6.31 -7.68
N PRO A 178 30.26 -6.53 -7.54
CA PRO A 178 29.75 -7.78 -7.00
C PRO A 178 30.34 -8.94 -7.80
N ALA A 179 30.85 -9.95 -7.10
CA ALA A 179 31.36 -11.17 -7.72
C ALA A 179 30.20 -11.87 -8.44
N SER A 180 30.00 -11.53 -9.72
CA SER A 180 28.82 -11.83 -10.53
C SER A 180 27.49 -11.48 -9.83
N PRO A 181 26.77 -10.42 -10.23
CA PRO A 181 25.44 -10.18 -9.68
C PRO A 181 24.60 -11.46 -9.89
N ALA A 182 23.99 -11.98 -8.81
CA ALA A 182 23.02 -13.06 -8.91
C ALA A 182 22.07 -12.73 -10.07
N PRO A 183 21.65 -13.70 -10.91
CA PRO A 183 20.74 -13.39 -12.01
C PRO A 183 19.53 -12.60 -11.48
N PRO A 184 18.97 -11.68 -12.28
CA PRO A 184 17.74 -11.01 -11.89
C PRO A 184 16.71 -12.08 -11.50
N PRO A 185 15.92 -11.86 -10.45
CA PRO A 185 14.86 -12.81 -10.10
C PRO A 185 14.01 -13.05 -11.34
N ASP A 186 13.75 -14.33 -11.65
CA ASP A 186 12.92 -14.69 -12.79
C ASP A 186 11.52 -14.08 -12.60
N GLY A 187 11.03 -13.36 -13.60
CA GLY A 187 9.67 -12.82 -13.61
C GLY A 187 9.52 -11.41 -13.04
N GLU A 188 8.64 -10.61 -13.65
CA GLU A 188 8.30 -9.28 -13.14
C GLU A 188 7.34 -9.39 -11.95
N LEU A 189 7.67 -8.70 -10.85
CA LEU A 189 6.77 -8.50 -9.72
C LEU A 189 5.66 -7.51 -10.11
N ARG A 190 4.69 -7.98 -10.89
CA ARG A 190 3.57 -7.18 -11.39
C ARG A 190 2.49 -7.01 -10.32
N HIS A 191 1.32 -6.54 -10.73
CA HIS A 191 0.14 -6.34 -9.89
C HIS A 191 -0.40 -7.62 -9.22
N TRP A 192 0.12 -8.81 -9.53
CA TRP A 192 -0.37 -10.10 -9.05
C TRP A 192 -0.45 -10.23 -7.51
N PHE A 193 0.38 -9.51 -6.77
CA PHE A 193 0.41 -9.54 -5.30
C PHE A 193 -0.52 -8.52 -4.62
N THR A 194 -1.08 -7.58 -5.39
CA THR A 194 -1.96 -6.52 -4.88
C THR A 194 -3.14 -7.03 -4.03
N PRO A 195 -3.77 -8.20 -4.33
CA PRO A 195 -4.83 -8.74 -3.47
C PRO A 195 -4.38 -9.07 -2.04
N ALA A 196 -3.10 -9.46 -1.88
CA ALA A 196 -2.52 -9.78 -0.58
C ALA A 196 -1.89 -8.55 0.09
N ALA A 197 -1.17 -7.73 -0.68
CA ALA A 197 -0.42 -6.59 -0.18
C ALA A 197 -0.29 -5.49 -1.26
N SER A 198 -0.90 -4.34 -1.00
CA SER A 198 -0.67 -3.12 -1.79
C SER A 198 0.73 -2.56 -1.53
N SER A 199 1.32 -1.90 -2.53
CA SER A 199 2.62 -1.21 -2.43
C SER A 199 3.81 -2.12 -2.06
N LEU A 200 3.70 -3.42 -2.31
CA LEU A 200 4.80 -4.38 -2.14
C LEU A 200 5.60 -4.57 -3.43
N ALA A 201 4.95 -5.10 -4.46
CA ALA A 201 5.58 -5.60 -5.68
C ALA A 201 6.32 -4.51 -6.48
N GLY A 202 5.63 -3.39 -6.76
CA GLY A 202 6.18 -2.28 -7.53
C GLY A 202 7.44 -1.67 -6.91
N PRO A 203 7.38 -1.17 -5.66
CA PRO A 203 8.56 -0.62 -4.99
C PRO A 203 9.71 -1.62 -4.89
N LEU A 204 9.43 -2.89 -4.55
CA LEU A 204 10.46 -3.92 -4.47
C LEU A 204 11.14 -4.16 -5.82
N GLN A 205 10.38 -4.21 -6.92
CA GLN A 205 10.94 -4.39 -8.25
C GLN A 205 11.84 -3.22 -8.67
N VAL A 206 11.40 -1.98 -8.42
CA VAL A 206 12.21 -0.78 -8.72
C VAL A 206 13.46 -0.73 -7.86
N LEU A 207 13.37 -1.08 -6.57
CA LEU A 207 14.50 -1.20 -5.66
C LEU A 207 15.52 -2.22 -6.15
N GLU A 208 15.06 -3.43 -6.42
CA GLU A 208 15.93 -4.52 -6.87
C GLU A 208 16.65 -4.16 -8.17
N ALA A 209 15.91 -3.67 -9.17
CA ALA A 209 16.47 -3.28 -10.46
C ALA A 209 17.42 -2.08 -10.34
N GLY A 210 17.02 -1.05 -9.60
CA GLY A 210 17.81 0.17 -9.43
C GLY A 210 19.10 -0.08 -8.64
N LEU A 211 19.07 -0.96 -7.64
CA LEU A 211 20.26 -1.36 -6.88
C LEU A 211 21.29 -2.12 -7.72
N ARG A 212 20.88 -2.73 -8.84
CA ARG A 212 21.78 -3.40 -9.79
C ARG A 212 22.46 -2.45 -10.76
N THR A 213 21.77 -1.38 -11.17
CA THR A 213 22.19 -0.54 -12.30
C THR A 213 22.83 0.77 -11.88
N GLU A 214 22.29 1.44 -10.86
CA GLU A 214 22.69 2.78 -10.49
C GLU A 214 23.24 2.86 -9.05
N ARG A 215 24.20 3.77 -8.85
CA ARG A 215 24.48 4.26 -7.50
C ARG A 215 23.24 5.02 -7.04
N SER A 216 22.74 4.65 -5.87
CA SER A 216 21.51 5.18 -5.27
C SER A 216 21.37 6.69 -5.46
N GLY A 217 20.44 7.07 -6.32
CA GLY A 217 19.91 8.41 -6.38
C GLY A 217 18.66 8.52 -5.53
N ALA A 218 18.15 9.73 -5.50
CA ALA A 218 16.79 10.12 -5.24
C ALA A 218 15.71 9.03 -5.05
N TRP A 219 15.50 8.22 -6.09
CA TRP A 219 14.44 7.23 -6.20
C TRP A 219 14.48 6.21 -5.06
N PHE A 220 15.67 5.94 -4.49
CA PHE A 220 15.84 4.95 -3.42
C PHE A 220 14.98 5.27 -2.20
N GLY A 221 15.08 6.51 -1.69
CA GLY A 221 14.33 6.94 -0.50
C GLY A 221 12.81 6.85 -0.72
N ARG A 222 12.32 7.15 -1.93
CA ARG A 222 10.91 7.00 -2.29
C ARG A 222 10.47 5.55 -2.25
N GLU A 223 11.18 4.68 -2.95
CA GLU A 223 10.73 3.28 -3.09
C GLU A 223 10.92 2.50 -1.79
N ALA A 224 11.96 2.81 -1.00
CA ALA A 224 12.10 2.26 0.35
C ALA A 224 10.97 2.73 1.28
N ALA A 225 10.63 4.03 1.28
CA ALA A 225 9.50 4.55 2.06
C ALA A 225 8.15 3.94 1.61
N ASN A 226 7.92 3.78 0.30
CA ASN A 226 6.71 3.14 -0.24
C ASN A 226 6.61 1.67 0.19
N LEU A 227 7.71 0.92 0.08
CA LEU A 227 7.77 -0.48 0.50
C LEU A 227 7.51 -0.60 2.00
N LEU A 228 8.21 0.17 2.83
CA LEU A 228 8.01 0.18 4.28
C LEU A 228 6.57 0.55 4.67
N SER A 229 5.97 1.55 4.00
CA SER A 229 4.56 1.89 4.20
C SER A 229 3.63 0.71 3.87
N GLY A 230 3.91 -0.03 2.78
CA GLY A 230 3.18 -1.25 2.41
C GLY A 230 3.34 -2.35 3.46
N LEU A 231 4.56 -2.58 3.96
CA LEU A 231 4.84 -3.58 5.01
C LEU A 231 4.21 -3.22 6.36
N LEU A 232 4.07 -1.94 6.67
CA LEU A 232 3.36 -1.48 7.87
C LEU A 232 1.84 -1.63 7.72
N ALA A 233 1.30 -1.63 6.50
CA ALA A 233 -0.12 -1.78 6.25
C ALA A 233 -0.56 -3.25 6.03
N VAL A 234 0.34 -4.14 5.59
CA VAL A 234 0.01 -5.51 5.20
C VAL A 234 -0.57 -6.35 6.34
N GLU A 235 -1.58 -7.15 6.02
CA GLU A 235 -2.03 -8.23 6.89
C GLU A 235 -1.02 -9.39 6.85
N THR A 236 -0.22 -9.51 7.89
CA THR A 236 0.93 -10.42 7.91
C THR A 236 0.56 -11.89 7.74
N GLN A 237 -0.66 -12.28 8.08
CA GLN A 237 -1.16 -13.65 7.92
C GLN A 237 -1.31 -14.05 6.44
N ARG A 238 -1.53 -13.07 5.53
CA ARG A 238 -1.62 -13.31 4.08
C ARG A 238 -0.26 -13.61 3.44
N LEU A 239 0.83 -13.35 4.16
CA LEU A 239 2.19 -13.62 3.71
C LEU A 239 2.67 -14.99 4.24
N PRO A 240 3.24 -15.86 3.39
CA PRO A 240 3.95 -17.04 3.85
C PRO A 240 5.10 -16.68 4.80
N SER A 241 5.46 -17.59 5.71
CA SER A 241 6.53 -17.34 6.70
C SER A 241 7.87 -16.98 6.05
N ALA A 242 8.29 -17.74 5.03
CA ALA A 242 9.53 -17.49 4.31
C ALA A 242 9.58 -16.08 3.69
N THR A 243 8.44 -15.60 3.20
CA THR A 243 8.29 -14.25 2.65
C THR A 243 8.36 -13.18 3.73
N ARG A 244 7.72 -13.41 4.88
CA ARG A 244 7.84 -12.50 6.03
C ARG A 244 9.29 -12.39 6.49
N ASP A 245 10.01 -13.50 6.56
CA ASP A 245 11.41 -13.51 6.96
C ASP A 245 12.31 -12.78 5.94
N ALA A 246 12.09 -13.00 4.64
CA ALA A 246 12.83 -12.31 3.58
C ALA A 246 12.59 -10.79 3.57
N LEU A 247 11.33 -10.37 3.70
CA LEU A 247 10.95 -8.94 3.75
C LEU A 247 11.40 -8.27 5.05
N ALA A 248 11.36 -8.98 6.18
CA ALA A 248 11.90 -8.48 7.44
C ALA A 248 13.41 -8.27 7.35
N GLY A 249 14.15 -9.20 6.73
CA GLY A 249 15.58 -9.04 6.46
C GLY A 249 15.89 -7.82 5.59
N LEU A 250 15.08 -7.58 4.55
CA LEU A 250 15.21 -6.37 3.73
C LEU A 250 14.90 -5.09 4.51
N ALA A 251 13.86 -5.10 5.36
CA ALA A 251 13.54 -3.98 6.21
C ALA A 251 14.69 -3.67 7.19
N ASP A 252 15.24 -4.67 7.87
CA ASP A 252 16.41 -4.49 8.73
C ASP A 252 17.61 -3.92 7.95
N ALA A 253 17.85 -4.35 6.70
CA ALA A 253 18.89 -3.78 5.85
C ALA A 253 18.65 -2.29 5.51
N PHE A 254 17.39 -1.84 5.33
CA PHE A 254 17.10 -0.41 5.20
C PHE A 254 17.46 0.37 6.46
N ALA A 255 17.21 -0.20 7.65
CA ALA A 255 17.54 0.45 8.91
C ALA A 255 19.06 0.68 9.04
N GLU A 256 19.89 -0.21 8.50
CA GLU A 256 21.34 -0.08 8.51
C GLU A 256 21.89 0.93 7.48
N VAL A 257 21.16 1.16 6.39
CA VAL A 257 21.63 2.00 5.26
C VAL A 257 21.17 3.45 5.36
N ASP A 258 20.00 3.71 5.96
CA ASP A 258 19.43 5.05 6.07
C ASP A 258 18.80 5.31 7.44
N ARG A 259 19.39 6.25 8.19
CA ARG A 259 18.90 6.68 9.53
C ARG A 259 17.45 7.17 9.50
N ALA A 260 17.03 7.82 8.42
CA ALA A 260 15.67 8.36 8.33
C ALA A 260 14.65 7.21 8.24
N LEU A 261 15.03 6.07 7.67
CA LEU A 261 14.16 4.90 7.54
C LEU A 261 14.23 3.95 8.73
N TYR A 262 15.26 4.08 9.59
CA TYR A 262 15.55 3.17 10.69
C TYR A 262 14.31 2.73 11.47
N ARG A 263 13.54 3.70 11.97
CA ARG A 263 12.37 3.41 12.79
C ARG A 263 11.31 2.61 12.04
N ALA A 264 10.88 3.11 10.88
CA ALA A 264 9.83 2.47 10.09
C ALA A 264 10.25 1.06 9.64
N ALA A 265 11.53 0.89 9.31
CA ALA A 265 12.15 -0.39 9.00
C ALA A 265 12.12 -1.37 10.17
N ARG A 266 12.57 -0.96 11.35
CA ARG A 266 12.53 -1.78 12.57
C ARG A 266 11.09 -2.17 12.93
N LEU A 267 10.14 -1.24 12.82
CA LEU A 267 8.72 -1.50 13.08
C LEU A 267 8.14 -2.50 12.07
N ALA A 268 8.46 -2.36 10.77
CA ALA A 268 8.04 -3.29 9.74
C ALA A 268 8.62 -4.71 9.98
N ALA A 269 9.91 -4.82 10.26
CA ALA A 269 10.57 -6.11 10.58
C ALA A 269 9.98 -6.75 11.83
N ALA A 270 9.72 -5.96 12.87
CA ALA A 270 9.07 -6.41 14.11
C ALA A 270 7.66 -6.94 13.86
N ARG A 271 6.85 -6.24 13.05
CA ARG A 271 5.49 -6.65 12.70
C ARG A 271 5.47 -7.95 11.89
N LEU A 272 6.41 -8.12 10.96
CA LEU A 272 6.51 -9.31 10.10
C LEU A 272 6.94 -10.56 10.87
N THR A 273 7.88 -10.43 11.82
CA THR A 273 8.47 -11.57 12.52
C THR A 273 7.86 -11.85 13.89
N GLY A 274 7.36 -10.83 14.59
CA GLY A 274 6.90 -10.92 15.98
C GLY A 274 8.00 -11.10 17.02
N ILE A 275 9.29 -11.05 16.63
CA ILE A 275 10.41 -11.45 17.50
C ILE A 275 10.88 -10.32 18.43
N ARG A 276 10.66 -9.04 18.07
CA ARG A 276 11.06 -7.88 18.91
C ARG A 276 10.03 -6.77 18.82
N PRO A 277 9.25 -6.50 19.88
CA PRO A 277 8.32 -5.38 19.86
C PRO A 277 9.09 -4.06 19.78
N VAL A 278 8.67 -3.20 18.87
CA VAL A 278 9.14 -1.81 18.73
C VAL A 278 8.10 -0.93 19.44
N PRO A 279 8.49 -0.11 20.42
CA PRO A 279 7.58 0.83 21.07
C PRO A 279 6.82 1.67 20.04
N SER A 280 5.49 1.72 20.12
CA SER A 280 4.71 2.52 19.17
C SER A 280 5.01 4.01 19.36
N MET A 281 5.01 4.76 18.26
CA MET A 281 5.03 6.24 18.27
C MET A 281 3.64 6.85 18.13
N ARG A 282 2.59 6.03 18.22
CA ARG A 282 1.21 6.53 18.31
C ARG A 282 0.88 6.92 19.73
N ARG A 283 0.26 8.08 19.93
CA ARG A 283 -0.17 8.53 21.26
C ARG A 283 -1.58 9.09 21.22
N LEU A 284 -2.35 8.71 22.24
CA LEU A 284 -3.64 9.32 22.55
C LEU A 284 -3.39 10.52 23.47
N LEU A 285 -3.75 11.70 22.99
CA LEU A 285 -3.69 12.96 23.72
C LEU A 285 -5.10 13.49 23.98
N ASP A 286 -5.23 14.42 24.92
CA ASP A 286 -6.50 15.06 25.29
C ASP A 286 -6.34 16.58 25.24
N SER A 287 -7.14 17.24 24.39
CA SER A 287 -7.15 18.70 24.24
C SER A 287 -7.70 19.44 25.47
N ASP A 288 -8.54 18.80 26.28
CA ASP A 288 -9.25 19.43 27.41
C ASP A 288 -8.44 19.41 28.70
N PHE A 289 -7.37 18.63 28.75
CA PHE A 289 -6.51 18.50 29.93
C PHE A 289 -5.91 19.84 30.39
N VAL A 290 -5.70 20.79 29.46
CA VAL A 290 -5.09 22.09 29.76
C VAL A 290 -6.01 23.03 30.56
N LEU A 291 -7.34 22.83 30.50
CA LEU A 291 -8.29 23.70 31.22
C LEU A 291 -8.48 23.31 32.70
N ARG A 292 -8.08 22.10 33.13
CA ARG A 292 -8.38 21.59 34.48
C ARG A 292 -7.29 21.84 35.53
N ALA A 293 -6.14 22.40 35.16
CA ALA A 293 -4.98 22.55 36.05
C ALA A 293 -4.57 24.00 36.38
N SER A 294 -5.46 25.00 36.24
CA SER A 294 -5.10 26.41 36.48
C SER A 294 -5.47 26.92 37.88
N SER A 295 -4.58 26.72 38.85
CA SER A 295 -4.41 27.67 39.95
C SER A 295 -3.08 28.41 39.77
N GLY A 296 -3.12 29.53 39.05
CA GLY A 296 -2.26 30.68 39.34
C GLY A 296 -0.91 30.83 38.65
N GLU A 297 -0.30 29.82 38.02
CA GLU A 297 0.99 30.00 37.33
C GLU A 297 0.92 29.63 35.85
N ARG A 298 1.27 30.60 34.98
CA ARG A 298 1.55 30.36 33.56
C ARG A 298 2.77 29.42 33.46
N ARG A 299 2.53 28.12 33.28
CA ARG A 299 3.53 27.18 32.79
C ARG A 299 3.08 26.58 31.46
N SER A 300 4.10 26.38 30.62
CA SER A 300 4.10 25.75 29.30
C SER A 300 3.34 24.44 29.29
N GLY A 301 2.85 24.05 28.11
CA GLY A 301 1.98 22.90 27.87
C GLY A 301 2.40 21.57 28.49
N ARG A 302 1.53 20.55 28.39
CA ARG A 302 1.90 19.17 28.73
C ARG A 302 2.71 18.58 27.58
N SER A 303 3.92 18.12 27.87
CA SER A 303 4.79 17.44 26.91
C SER A 303 4.78 15.92 27.15
N GLU A 304 4.65 15.15 26.09
CA GLU A 304 4.91 13.71 26.07
C GLU A 304 6.17 13.42 25.26
N PHE A 305 7.07 12.63 25.86
CA PHE A 305 8.35 12.27 25.26
C PHE A 305 8.28 10.84 24.73
N LEU A 306 8.55 10.69 23.44
CA LEU A 306 8.59 9.43 22.70
C LEU A 306 10.02 9.19 22.25
N GLU A 307 10.75 8.43 23.04
CA GLU A 307 12.15 8.16 22.78
C GLU A 307 12.34 6.69 22.40
N GLU A 308 12.83 6.48 21.19
CA GLU A 308 13.39 5.21 20.76
C GLU A 308 14.56 5.52 19.84
N TRP A 309 15.74 5.50 20.45
CA TRP A 309 16.98 5.83 19.77
C TRP A 309 17.11 5.11 18.41
N PRO A 310 17.44 5.84 17.32
CA PRO A 310 17.92 7.22 17.27
C PRO A 310 16.82 8.30 17.13
N VAL A 311 15.54 7.94 17.28
CA VAL A 311 14.42 8.87 17.07
C VAL A 311 13.86 9.34 18.41
N ALA A 312 13.76 10.64 18.59
CA ALA A 312 13.08 11.29 19.69
C ALA A 312 11.96 12.19 19.16
N VAL A 313 10.78 12.12 19.77
CA VAL A 313 9.66 13.02 19.46
C VAL A 313 9.12 13.61 20.76
N VAL A 314 8.90 14.92 20.77
CA VAL A 314 8.23 15.64 21.84
C VAL A 314 6.90 16.15 21.32
N LEU A 315 5.82 15.75 21.99
CA LEU A 315 4.46 16.22 21.70
C LEU A 315 4.03 17.19 22.79
N THR A 316 3.87 18.47 22.46
CA THR A 316 3.50 19.51 23.44
C THR A 316 2.11 20.05 23.14
N MET A 317 1.20 19.91 24.10
CA MET A 317 -0.14 20.47 24.06
C MET A 317 -0.18 21.85 24.71
N THR A 318 -0.41 22.89 23.91
CA THR A 318 -0.37 24.29 24.35
C THR A 318 -1.72 24.78 24.90
N GLY A 319 -1.69 25.91 25.61
CA GLY A 319 -2.90 26.55 26.18
C GLY A 319 -3.90 27.11 25.16
N ASN A 320 -3.49 27.30 23.91
CA ASN A 320 -4.35 27.77 22.81
C ASN A 320 -4.84 26.63 21.90
N ARG A 321 -4.83 25.37 22.39
CA ARG A 321 -5.25 24.17 21.64
C ARG A 321 -4.41 23.91 20.38
N LEU A 322 -3.12 24.20 20.43
CA LEU A 322 -2.16 23.73 19.43
C LEU A 322 -1.46 22.47 19.94
N LEU A 323 -1.18 21.59 19.00
CA LEU A 323 -0.26 20.49 19.16
C LEU A 323 1.05 20.89 18.48
N GLU A 324 2.10 21.05 19.27
CA GLU A 324 3.47 21.18 18.79
C GLU A 324 4.10 19.78 18.71
N VAL A 325 4.70 19.45 17.57
CA VAL A 325 5.39 18.19 17.33
C VAL A 325 6.83 18.53 16.95
N GLU A 326 7.76 18.22 17.84
CA GLU A 326 9.19 18.35 17.61
C GLU A 326 9.78 16.95 17.45
N MET A 327 10.54 16.74 16.37
CA MET A 327 11.19 15.47 16.05
C MET A 327 12.68 15.67 15.86
N GLU A 328 13.45 14.74 16.42
CA GLU A 328 14.89 14.60 16.22
C GLU A 328 15.22 13.16 15.80
N ILE A 329 16.11 13.03 14.81
CA ILE A 329 16.67 11.74 14.37
C ILE A 329 18.19 11.87 14.42
N GLU A 330 18.79 11.30 15.46
CA GLU A 330 20.23 11.35 15.72
C GLU A 330 21.05 10.50 14.72
N ASP A 331 22.34 10.84 14.60
CA ASP A 331 23.31 9.96 13.94
C ASP A 331 23.60 8.71 14.78
N HIS A 332 23.56 7.55 14.11
CA HIS A 332 24.00 6.29 14.70
C HIS A 332 25.54 6.30 14.91
N PRO A 333 26.11 5.84 16.04
CA PRO A 333 27.54 5.89 16.39
C PRO A 333 28.43 5.08 15.43
N ALA A 334 27.87 4.08 14.76
CA ALA A 334 28.39 3.60 13.49
C ALA A 334 27.55 4.28 12.40
N PRO A 335 28.07 5.30 11.69
CA PRO A 335 27.24 6.06 10.77
C PRO A 335 26.71 5.07 9.72
N PRO A 336 25.38 4.97 9.49
CA PRO A 336 24.88 4.24 8.35
C PRO A 336 25.62 4.75 7.12
N ARG A 337 25.94 3.85 6.19
CA ARG A 337 26.53 4.25 4.92
C ARG A 337 25.49 5.08 4.20
N ARG A 338 25.51 6.40 4.45
CA ARG A 338 24.54 7.33 3.88
C ARG A 338 24.59 7.19 2.37
N ARG A 339 23.63 6.46 1.81
CA ARG A 339 23.22 6.68 0.44
C ARG A 339 22.48 8.01 0.49
N ALA A 340 23.06 9.03 -0.13
CA ALA A 340 22.51 10.38 -0.10
C ALA A 340 21.07 10.31 -0.62
N VAL A 341 20.10 10.36 0.27
CA VAL A 341 18.74 10.72 -0.12
C VAL A 341 18.84 12.20 -0.47
N ASP A 342 18.92 12.48 -1.78
CA ASP A 342 19.17 13.84 -2.25
C ASP A 342 18.00 14.75 -1.89
N GLY A 343 18.22 15.74 -1.04
CA GLY A 343 17.24 16.80 -0.76
C GLY A 343 16.45 16.65 0.55
N PRO A 344 15.53 17.61 0.81
CA PRO A 344 14.77 17.68 2.05
C PRO A 344 13.85 16.46 2.22
N LEU A 345 13.74 15.98 3.46
CA LEU A 345 12.88 14.87 3.85
C LEU A 345 11.63 15.39 4.54
N PHE A 346 10.50 14.77 4.26
CA PHE A 346 9.22 15.07 4.87
C PHE A 346 8.77 13.88 5.71
N GLN A 347 8.65 14.08 7.03
CA GLN A 347 8.07 13.09 7.94
C GLN A 347 6.55 13.26 7.97
N PRO A 348 5.76 12.25 7.60
CA PRO A 348 4.31 12.28 7.74
C PRO A 348 3.90 12.21 9.22
N VAL A 349 2.95 13.05 9.60
CA VAL A 349 2.25 13.03 10.90
C VAL A 349 0.77 12.98 10.64
N THR A 350 0.08 12.00 11.19
CA THR A 350 -1.38 11.90 11.03
C THR A 350 -2.05 12.17 12.37
N VAL A 351 -2.93 13.16 12.42
CA VAL A 351 -3.70 13.54 13.60
C VAL A 351 -5.15 13.12 13.38
N ARG A 352 -5.69 12.27 14.26
CA ARG A 352 -7.01 11.65 14.13
C ARG A 352 -7.85 11.88 15.37
N PRO A 353 -9.08 12.40 15.27
CA PRO A 353 -10.02 12.36 16.38
C PRO A 353 -10.22 10.91 16.85
N ALA A 354 -10.14 10.65 18.16
CA ALA A 354 -10.43 9.34 18.69
C ALA A 354 -11.95 9.14 18.71
N LEU A 355 -12.48 8.24 17.88
CA LEU A 355 -13.88 7.85 17.99
C LEU A 355 -14.07 7.01 19.27
N HIS A 356 -15.19 7.23 19.95
CA HIS A 356 -15.54 6.46 21.15
C HIS A 356 -15.49 4.96 20.84
N ALA A 357 -14.86 4.19 21.73
CA ALA A 357 -14.59 2.76 21.56
C ALA A 357 -15.82 1.97 21.09
N GLY A 358 -15.70 1.28 19.95
CA GLY A 358 -16.71 0.32 19.48
C GLY A 358 -17.03 0.33 17.98
N THR A 359 -16.60 1.33 17.22
CA THR A 359 -16.78 1.35 15.76
C THR A 359 -15.42 1.41 15.05
N PRO A 360 -15.04 0.38 14.26
CA PRO A 360 -13.92 0.47 13.34
C PRO A 360 -14.35 1.34 12.16
N SER A 361 -14.32 2.65 12.34
CA SER A 361 -14.27 3.58 11.22
C SER A 361 -13.11 4.52 11.51
N ALA A 362 -12.10 4.48 10.66
CA ALA A 362 -11.04 5.46 10.67
C ALA A 362 -11.68 6.83 10.38
N GLY A 363 -11.83 7.70 11.38
CA GLY A 363 -12.04 9.11 11.11
C GLY A 363 -10.95 9.55 10.12
N GLN A 364 -11.33 10.30 9.06
CA GLN A 364 -10.35 10.87 8.14
C GLN A 364 -9.42 11.78 8.95
N GLY A 365 -8.28 11.23 9.36
CA GLY A 365 -7.24 11.99 10.04
C GLY A 365 -6.64 13.00 9.09
N THR A 366 -6.31 14.16 9.61
CA THR A 366 -5.55 15.15 8.85
C THR A 366 -4.09 14.73 8.85
N ARG A 367 -3.49 14.67 7.66
CA ARG A 367 -2.07 14.37 7.50
C ARG A 367 -1.31 15.67 7.27
N TYR A 368 -0.29 15.88 8.10
CA TYR A 368 0.68 16.95 7.98
C TYR A 368 2.05 16.37 7.63
N TRP A 369 2.93 17.20 7.08
CA TRP A 369 4.30 16.83 6.76
C TRP A 369 5.27 17.75 7.49
N ILE A 370 6.09 17.18 8.36
CA ILE A 370 7.20 17.88 9.01
C ILE A 370 8.38 17.91 8.04
N LEU A 371 8.91 19.10 7.75
CA LEU A 371 10.19 19.21 7.08
C LEU A 371 11.32 18.83 8.05
N LEU A 372 12.06 17.79 7.69
CA LEU A 372 13.27 17.37 8.38
C LEU A 372 14.49 18.04 7.72
N HIS A 373 15.19 18.87 8.48
CA HIS A 373 16.41 19.55 8.07
C HIS A 373 17.62 19.06 8.85
N PRO A 374 18.80 18.97 8.22
CA PRO A 374 20.02 18.58 8.92
C PRO A 374 20.48 19.67 9.88
N SER A 375 20.74 19.32 11.13
CA SER A 375 21.40 20.20 12.12
C SER A 375 22.28 19.37 13.04
N ALA A 376 23.52 19.83 13.28
CA ALA A 376 24.46 19.25 14.26
C ALA A 376 24.65 17.71 14.27
N GLY A 377 24.51 17.02 13.13
CA GLY A 377 24.61 15.55 13.06
C GLY A 377 23.28 14.81 13.26
N ALA A 378 22.16 15.51 13.32
CA ALA A 378 20.83 14.95 13.39
C ALA A 378 19.94 15.53 12.28
N LEU A 379 18.75 14.96 12.11
CA LEU A 379 17.65 15.58 11.39
C LEU A 379 16.66 16.13 12.41
N HIS A 380 16.31 17.41 12.29
CA HIS A 380 15.32 18.04 13.16
C HIS A 380 14.13 18.48 12.34
N GLY A 381 12.95 18.46 12.96
CA GLY A 381 11.74 18.96 12.37
C GLY A 381 10.76 19.44 13.43
N PHE A 382 9.95 20.42 13.06
CA PHE A 382 8.96 21.01 13.93
C PHE A 382 7.70 21.37 13.15
N ILE A 383 6.53 21.03 13.69
CA ILE A 383 5.25 21.59 13.27
C ILE A 383 4.41 22.02 14.46
N ALA A 384 3.57 23.03 14.26
CA ALA A 384 2.47 23.38 15.14
C ALA A 384 1.15 23.25 14.37
N VAL A 385 0.22 22.43 14.87
CA VAL A 385 -1.06 22.16 14.21
C VAL A 385 -2.24 22.35 15.17
N PRO A 386 -3.44 22.69 14.66
CA PRO A 386 -4.63 22.69 15.49
C PRO A 386 -4.91 21.30 16.08
N ALA A 387 -5.10 21.22 17.40
CA ALA A 387 -5.49 19.98 18.04
C ALA A 387 -7.00 19.73 17.83
N PRO A 388 -7.42 18.49 17.46
CA PRO A 388 -8.83 18.13 17.47
C PRO A 388 -9.46 18.30 18.85
N ASP A 389 -10.78 18.50 18.88
CA ASP A 389 -11.52 18.53 20.15
C ASP A 389 -11.48 17.16 20.85
N HIS A 390 -11.37 17.20 22.17
CA HIS A 390 -11.32 16.06 23.08
C HIS A 390 -10.10 15.15 22.86
N THR A 391 -10.30 13.83 22.93
CA THR A 391 -9.25 12.84 22.76
C THR A 391 -8.94 12.63 21.28
N PHE A 392 -7.66 12.61 20.93
CA PHE A 392 -7.19 12.37 19.58
C PHE A 392 -5.91 11.57 19.57
N GLU A 393 -5.66 10.85 18.48
CA GLU A 393 -4.44 10.09 18.23
C GLU A 393 -3.49 10.91 17.34
N VAL A 394 -2.20 10.89 17.68
CA VAL A 394 -1.11 11.35 16.84
C VAL A 394 -0.32 10.13 16.39
N ASP A 395 -0.16 9.94 15.08
CA ASP A 395 0.56 8.84 14.45
C ASP A 395 1.78 9.33 13.65
N LEU A 396 2.96 8.84 14.04
CA LEU A 396 4.27 9.18 13.50
C LEU A 396 5.01 7.94 12.97
N GLU A 397 4.30 6.83 12.71
CA GLU A 397 4.95 5.56 12.34
C GLU A 397 5.31 5.45 10.84
N ALA A 398 4.71 6.29 9.99
CA ALA A 398 4.98 6.26 8.57
C ALA A 398 6.40 6.77 8.25
N PRO A 399 7.11 6.18 7.27
CA PRO A 399 8.49 6.54 6.96
C PRO A 399 8.59 7.96 6.37
N PRO A 400 9.69 8.70 6.64
CA PRO A 400 10.00 9.91 5.90
C PRO A 400 10.15 9.66 4.41
N MET A 401 9.80 10.65 3.59
CA MET A 401 9.99 10.58 2.14
C MET A 401 10.60 11.88 1.58
N PRO A 402 11.34 11.83 0.45
CA PRO A 402 11.91 13.06 -0.12
C PRO A 402 10.82 13.97 -0.68
N LEU A 403 10.95 15.29 -0.48
CA LEU A 403 9.97 16.30 -0.89
C LEU A 403 9.51 16.16 -2.35
N ARG A 404 10.44 15.94 -3.28
CA ARG A 404 10.13 15.79 -4.72
C ARG A 404 9.22 14.60 -5.07
N PHE A 405 8.98 13.70 -4.13
CA PHE A 405 8.13 12.52 -4.28
C PHE A 405 6.83 12.61 -3.48
N VAL A 406 6.53 13.80 -2.95
CA VAL A 406 5.22 14.15 -2.38
C VAL A 406 4.33 14.69 -3.51
N ASP A 407 4.46 14.12 -4.72
CA ASP A 407 3.86 14.58 -5.98
C ASP A 407 2.39 14.14 -6.15
N ARG A 408 1.97 13.15 -5.35
CA ARG A 408 0.59 12.64 -5.31
C ARG A 408 -0.25 13.22 -4.17
N VAL A 409 0.33 14.08 -3.34
CA VAL A 409 -0.39 14.75 -2.26
C VAL A 409 -1.13 15.95 -2.83
N SER A 410 -2.34 16.19 -2.34
CA SER A 410 -3.13 17.34 -2.80
C SER A 410 -2.41 18.66 -2.46
N PRO A 411 -2.53 19.70 -3.29
CA PRO A 411 -2.00 21.02 -2.94
C PRO A 411 -2.55 21.56 -1.61
N GLU A 412 -3.79 21.22 -1.26
CA GLU A 412 -4.45 21.65 -0.02
C GLU A 412 -3.78 21.03 1.22
N ASP A 413 -3.47 19.73 1.20
CA ASP A 413 -2.77 19.06 2.29
C ASP A 413 -1.33 19.57 2.46
N LEU A 414 -0.68 19.90 1.34
CA LEU A 414 0.64 20.52 1.35
C LEU A 414 0.59 21.95 1.91
N GLU A 415 -0.41 22.75 1.51
CA GLU A 415 -0.59 24.12 2.04
C GLU A 415 -0.77 24.09 3.57
N ALA A 416 -1.62 23.19 4.09
CA ALA A 416 -1.79 23.01 5.53
C ALA A 416 -0.48 22.66 6.23
N SER A 417 0.38 21.88 5.58
CA SER A 417 1.72 21.54 6.10
C SER A 417 2.68 22.73 6.05
N LEU A 418 2.65 23.57 5.00
CA LEU A 418 3.45 24.80 4.92
C LEU A 418 3.12 25.75 6.08
N HIS A 419 1.82 25.92 6.41
CA HIS A 419 1.40 26.71 7.57
C HIS A 419 1.89 26.12 8.89
N ALA A 420 1.88 24.80 9.02
CA ALA A 420 2.26 24.13 10.25
C ALA A 420 3.77 24.21 10.55
N ASN A 421 4.62 24.32 9.54
CA ASN A 421 6.08 24.41 9.70
C ASN A 421 6.51 25.86 10.01
N GLU A 422 6.11 26.38 11.17
CA GLU A 422 6.27 27.79 11.56
C GLU A 422 7.72 28.28 11.62
N HIS A 423 8.69 27.37 11.76
CA HIS A 423 10.11 27.71 11.82
C HIS A 423 10.77 27.87 10.45
N ILE A 424 10.05 27.57 9.36
CA ILE A 424 10.59 27.65 8.00
C ILE A 424 10.14 28.96 7.35
N THR A 425 11.12 29.76 6.93
CA THR A 425 10.86 31.05 6.30
C THR A 425 10.31 30.89 4.89
N LEU A 426 9.56 31.88 4.41
CA LEU A 426 9.04 31.88 3.05
C LEU A 426 10.16 31.77 1.98
N SER A 427 11.31 32.40 2.22
CA SER A 427 12.50 32.28 1.37
C SER A 427 13.04 30.85 1.29
N GLU A 428 13.06 30.13 2.40
CA GLU A 428 13.49 28.72 2.43
C GLU A 428 12.50 27.83 1.70
N TRP A 429 11.20 28.10 1.84
CA TRP A 429 10.17 27.41 1.07
C TRP A 429 10.34 27.61 -0.43
N HIS A 430 10.55 28.84 -0.90
CA HIS A 430 10.86 29.11 -2.30
C HIS A 430 12.10 28.35 -2.76
N HIS A 431 13.20 28.42 -1.98
CA HIS A 431 14.44 27.74 -2.35
C HIS A 431 14.27 26.22 -2.54
N MET A 432 13.50 25.56 -1.70
CA MET A 432 13.26 24.11 -1.83
C MET A 432 12.29 23.75 -2.96
N ILE A 433 11.29 24.58 -3.21
CA ILE A 433 10.20 24.28 -4.15
C ILE A 433 10.58 24.64 -5.59
N ASP A 434 11.41 25.67 -5.79
CA ASP A 434 11.84 26.13 -7.12
C ASP A 434 12.59 25.05 -7.91
N ASP A 435 13.30 24.14 -7.23
CA ASP A 435 14.02 23.01 -7.83
C ASP A 435 13.11 21.82 -8.21
N LEU A 436 11.83 21.86 -7.84
CA LEU A 436 10.86 20.81 -8.14
C LEU A 436 10.30 20.94 -9.56
N ALA A 437 9.85 19.82 -10.12
CA ALA A 437 9.20 19.81 -11.43
C ALA A 437 8.03 20.83 -11.48
N PRO A 438 7.82 21.57 -12.60
CA PRO A 438 6.83 22.66 -12.65
C PRO A 438 5.38 22.26 -12.34
N ARG A 439 5.04 20.97 -12.47
CA ARG A 439 3.71 20.42 -12.16
C ARG A 439 3.60 19.85 -10.75
N HIS A 440 4.64 19.97 -9.93
CA HIS A 440 4.64 19.47 -8.56
C HIS A 440 3.61 20.26 -7.73
N PRO A 441 2.74 19.59 -6.95
CA PRO A 441 1.66 20.25 -6.20
C PRO A 441 2.15 21.28 -5.17
N ALA A 442 3.39 21.16 -4.71
CA ALA A 442 4.02 22.14 -3.82
C ALA A 442 4.10 23.56 -4.42
N HIS A 443 4.22 23.70 -5.75
CA HIS A 443 4.18 25.03 -6.41
C HIS A 443 2.84 25.72 -6.19
N ALA A 444 1.74 24.97 -6.37
CA ALA A 444 0.40 25.49 -6.14
C ALA A 444 0.13 25.78 -4.65
N ALA A 445 0.59 24.91 -3.76
CA ALA A 445 0.51 25.10 -2.31
C ALA A 445 1.24 26.37 -1.85
N LEU A 446 2.47 26.59 -2.36
CA LEU A 446 3.27 27.77 -2.03
C LEU A 446 2.61 29.06 -2.52
N ALA A 447 2.07 29.07 -3.75
CA ALA A 447 1.36 30.22 -4.29
C ALA A 447 0.11 30.60 -3.47
N ALA A 448 -0.64 29.59 -2.99
CA ALA A 448 -1.78 29.79 -2.10
C ALA A 448 -1.35 30.35 -0.73
N TYR A 449 -0.31 29.75 -0.14
CA TYR A 449 0.30 30.19 1.12
C TYR A 449 0.73 31.67 1.06
N THR A 450 1.47 32.06 0.00
CA THR A 450 1.92 33.45 -0.20
C THR A 450 0.77 34.42 -0.37
N SER A 451 -0.29 34.03 -1.09
CA SER A 451 -1.43 34.92 -1.35
C SER A 451 -2.25 35.24 -0.10
N ARG A 452 -2.14 34.41 0.95
CA ARG A 452 -2.80 34.62 2.25
C ARG A 452 -1.93 35.38 3.26
N HIS A 453 -0.61 35.44 3.05
CA HIS A 453 0.36 35.94 4.04
C HIS A 453 1.26 37.09 3.54
N GLY A 454 1.17 37.45 2.26
CA GLY A 454 1.73 38.67 1.67
C GLY A 454 0.65 39.71 1.42
#